data_AF-A0A1N7C0J9-F1
#
_entry.id   AF-A0A1N7C0J9-F1
#
_cell.length_a   1.000
_cell.length_b   1.000
_cell.length_c   1.000
_cell.angle_alpha   90.00
_cell.angle_beta   90.00
_cell.angle_gamma   90.00
#
_symmetry.space_group_name_H-M   'P 1'
#
loop_
_entity.id
_entity.type
_entity.pdbx_description
1 polymer ?
#
loop_
_entity_poly.entity_id
_entity_poly.type
_entity_poly.pdbx_seq_one_letter_code
_entity_poly.pdbx_strand_id
1 'polypeptide(L)'
;MIIIKVNVVPNSKEGLRDRVRRAWRISQDRLYNQDELMAVYKGEILEVYKVLSYGKDQIDENRVAFEIEEKESDLKGKKIVYKTANPCTIADVENLEFV
;
A
#
# COMPACT_ATOMS: atom_id res chain seq x y z
N MET A 1 6.07 -5.89 4.39
CA MET A 1 4.80 -5.45 3.77
C MET A 1 4.95 -4.03 3.21
N ILE A 2 4.33 -3.73 2.06
CA ILE A 2 4.24 -2.37 1.50
C ILE A 2 3.10 -1.63 2.20
N ILE A 3 3.34 -0.40 2.64
CA ILE A 3 2.30 0.48 3.20
C ILE A 3 2.13 1.68 2.30
N ILE A 4 0.89 1.88 1.85
CA ILE A 4 0.45 3.01 1.05
C ILE A 4 -0.47 3.90 1.87
N LYS A 5 -0.02 5.12 2.13
CA LYS A 5 -0.85 6.17 2.70
C LYS A 5 -1.60 6.89 1.60
N VAL A 6 -2.92 6.75 1.60
CA VAL A 6 -3.80 7.56 0.74
C VAL A 6 -4.17 8.86 1.45
N ASN A 7 -4.32 9.95 0.68
CA ASN A 7 -4.72 11.26 1.21
C ASN A 7 -6.23 11.51 1.10
N VAL A 8 -6.88 10.78 0.19
CA VAL A 8 -8.33 10.82 -0.06
C VAL A 8 -8.77 9.38 -0.22
N VAL A 9 -9.85 9.00 0.47
CA VAL A 9 -10.45 7.68 0.34
C VAL A 9 -11.42 7.72 -0.84
N PRO A 10 -11.21 6.93 -1.90
CA PRO A 10 -12.18 6.84 -3.00
C PRO A 10 -13.50 6.23 -2.52
N ASN A 11 -14.60 6.59 -3.17
CA ASN A 11 -15.96 6.16 -2.78
C ASN A 11 -16.30 4.71 -3.20
N SER A 12 -15.33 3.94 -3.71
CA SER A 12 -15.53 2.56 -4.16
C SER A 12 -14.27 1.72 -3.93
N LYS A 13 -14.46 0.39 -3.84
CA LYS A 13 -13.36 -0.58 -3.76
C LYS A 13 -12.43 -0.50 -4.97
N GLU A 14 -13.02 -0.45 -6.17
CA GLU A 14 -12.27 -0.29 -7.42
C GLU A 14 -11.46 1.01 -7.42
N GLY A 15 -12.06 2.11 -6.96
CA GLY A 15 -11.36 3.39 -6.84
C GLY A 15 -10.17 3.33 -5.88
N LEU A 16 -10.31 2.63 -4.75
CA LEU A 16 -9.20 2.42 -3.81
C LEU A 16 -8.10 1.58 -4.45
N ARG A 17 -8.45 0.45 -5.07
CA ARG A 17 -7.52 -0.41 -5.81
C ARG A 17 -6.73 0.39 -6.84
N ASP A 18 -7.42 1.24 -7.60
CA ASP A 18 -6.86 2.11 -8.64
C ASP A 18 -5.90 3.15 -8.09
N ARG A 19 -6.26 3.73 -6.95
CA ARG A 19 -5.42 4.69 -6.27
C ARG A 19 -4.13 4.05 -5.76
N VAL A 20 -4.20 2.84 -5.21
CA VAL A 20 -3.04 2.19 -4.57
C VAL A 20 -2.14 1.46 -5.56
N ARG A 21 -2.60 1.14 -6.77
CA ARG A 21 -1.76 0.41 -7.75
C ARG A 21 -0.68 1.22 -8.45
N ARG A 22 -0.65 2.55 -8.38
CA ARG A 22 0.15 3.35 -9.34
C ARG A 22 0.85 4.59 -8.77
N ALA A 23 1.84 5.06 -9.52
CA ALA A 23 2.56 6.32 -9.34
C ALA A 23 3.33 6.51 -8.02
N TRP A 24 3.90 5.43 -7.45
CA TRP A 24 4.60 5.50 -6.17
C TRP A 24 6.09 5.81 -6.30
N ARG A 25 6.58 6.68 -5.41
CA ARG A 25 8.02 6.99 -5.32
C ARG A 25 8.69 6.04 -4.33
N ILE A 26 9.20 4.93 -4.84
CA ILE A 26 9.99 3.95 -4.09
C ILE A 26 10.96 3.27 -5.06
N SER A 27 12.15 2.85 -4.60
CA SER A 27 13.03 2.03 -5.44
C SER A 27 12.48 0.61 -5.54
N GLN A 28 12.52 0.03 -6.75
CA GLN A 28 12.13 -1.36 -6.97
C GLN A 28 12.99 -2.34 -6.18
N ASP A 29 14.27 -2.04 -5.96
CA ASP A 29 15.19 -2.89 -5.20
C ASP A 29 14.74 -3.09 -3.75
N ARG A 30 13.98 -2.13 -3.21
CA ARG A 30 13.45 -2.23 -1.85
C ARG A 30 12.26 -3.18 -1.76
N LEU A 31 11.58 -3.46 -2.87
CA LEU A 31 10.35 -4.26 -2.93
C LEU A 31 10.61 -5.77 -2.99
N TYR A 32 11.87 -6.18 -2.89
CA TYR A 32 12.23 -7.59 -2.82
C TYR A 32 11.52 -8.27 -1.63
N ASN A 33 10.94 -9.45 -1.89
CA ASN A 33 10.15 -10.24 -0.94
C ASN A 33 8.95 -9.49 -0.30
N GLN A 34 8.42 -8.47 -0.97
CA GLN A 34 7.17 -7.83 -0.55
C GLN A 34 6.00 -8.38 -1.36
N ASP A 35 5.19 -9.22 -0.71
CA ASP A 35 4.05 -9.93 -1.29
C ASP A 35 2.70 -9.33 -0.89
N GLU A 36 2.69 -8.36 0.03
CA GLU A 36 1.49 -7.70 0.52
C GLU A 36 1.59 -6.18 0.50
N LEU A 37 0.45 -5.55 0.25
CA LEU A 37 0.29 -4.10 0.19
C LEU A 37 -0.92 -3.68 1.02
N MET A 38 -0.70 -2.79 1.97
CA MET A 38 -1.70 -2.26 2.88
C MET A 38 -2.04 -0.82 2.52
N ALA A 39 -3.33 -0.56 2.30
CA ALA A 39 -3.84 0.80 2.10
C ALA A 39 -4.23 1.42 3.45
N VAL A 40 -3.68 2.60 3.76
CA VAL A 40 -3.87 3.28 5.04
C VAL A 40 -4.36 4.70 4.83
N TYR A 41 -5.38 5.11 5.59
CA TYR A 41 -5.85 6.49 5.64
C TYR A 41 -5.96 6.95 7.08
N LYS A 42 -5.23 8.02 7.44
CA LYS A 42 -5.20 8.59 8.80
C LYS A 42 -4.97 7.53 9.91
N GLY A 43 -4.13 6.53 9.61
CA GLY A 43 -3.80 5.43 10.52
C GLY A 43 -4.76 4.24 10.46
N GLU A 44 -5.91 4.35 9.79
CA GLU A 44 -6.85 3.25 9.60
C GLU A 44 -6.49 2.43 8.37
N ILE A 45 -6.47 1.11 8.52
CA ILE A 45 -6.21 0.15 7.46
C ILE A 45 -7.50 -0.08 6.67
N LEU A 46 -7.52 0.39 5.43
CA LEU A 46 -8.70 0.31 4.57
C LEU A 46 -8.84 -1.05 3.91
N GLU A 47 -7.71 -1.60 3.44
CA GLU A 47 -7.66 -2.88 2.75
C GLU A 47 -6.23 -3.43 2.72
N VAL A 48 -6.10 -4.75 2.61
CA VAL A 48 -4.83 -5.43 2.33
C VAL A 48 -4.96 -6.21 1.03
N TYR A 49 -3.97 -6.05 0.17
CA TYR A 49 -3.90 -6.70 -1.14
C TYR A 49 -2.70 -7.62 -1.20
N LYS A 50 -2.83 -8.69 -1.99
CA LYS A 50 -1.69 -9.48 -2.44
C LYS A 50 -1.03 -8.78 -3.62
N VAL A 51 0.29 -8.67 -3.61
CA VAL A 51 1.09 -8.16 -4.72
C VAL A 51 1.47 -9.34 -5.62
N LEU A 52 1.04 -9.27 -6.87
CA LEU A 52 1.36 -10.27 -7.90
C LEU A 52 2.67 -9.91 -8.61
N SER A 53 2.84 -8.63 -8.93
CA SER A 53 4.03 -8.11 -9.58
C SER A 53 4.18 -6.61 -9.30
N TYR A 54 5.35 -6.06 -9.58
CA TYR A 54 5.60 -4.62 -9.57
C TYR A 54 6.57 -4.24 -10.68
N GLY A 55 6.54 -2.99 -11.10
CA GLY A 55 7.41 -2.48 -12.15
C GLY A 55 7.30 -0.98 -12.32
N LYS A 56 7.88 -0.47 -13.41
CA LYS A 56 7.73 0.95 -13.78
C LYS A 56 6.26 1.25 -14.07
N ASP A 57 5.79 2.38 -13.58
CA ASP A 57 4.48 2.90 -13.95
C ASP A 57 4.46 3.28 -15.44
N GLN A 58 3.37 2.96 -16.13
CA GLN A 58 3.25 3.18 -17.57
C GLN A 58 3.08 4.66 -17.96
N ILE A 59 2.76 5.54 -17.01
CA ILE A 59 2.55 6.97 -17.24
C ILE A 59 3.78 7.77 -16.77
N ASP A 60 4.36 7.41 -15.62
CA ASP A 60 5.61 8.01 -15.12
C ASP A 60 6.63 6.91 -14.82
N GLU A 61 7.56 6.67 -15.75
CA GLU A 61 8.57 5.61 -15.64
C GLU A 61 9.50 5.75 -14.41
N ASN A 62 9.53 6.91 -13.74
CA ASN A 62 10.27 7.13 -12.50
C ASN A 62 9.50 6.66 -11.24
N ARG A 63 8.29 6.14 -11.43
CA ARG A 63 7.43 5.65 -10.37
C ARG A 63 7.23 4.14 -10.49
N VAL A 64 6.80 3.56 -9.38
CA VAL A 64 6.42 2.15 -9.32
C VAL A 64 4.91 2.01 -9.40
N ALA A 65 4.49 1.03 -10.18
CA ALA A 65 3.15 0.48 -10.18
C ALA A 65 3.17 -0.98 -9.67
N PHE A 66 2.04 -1.39 -9.10
CA PHE A 66 1.81 -2.70 -8.51
C PHE A 66 0.66 -3.38 -9.25
N GLU A 67 0.85 -4.65 -9.58
CA GLU A 67 -0.24 -5.54 -9.91
C GLU A 67 -0.72 -6.20 -8.62
N ILE A 68 -2.00 -6.03 -8.30
CA ILE A 68 -2.57 -6.44 -7.02
C ILE A 68 -3.89 -7.19 -7.18
N GLU A 69 -4.10 -8.09 -6.22
CA GLU A 69 -5.31 -8.90 -6.06
C GLU A 69 -5.91 -8.68 -4.67
N GLU A 70 -7.24 -8.74 -4.56
CA GLU A 70 -7.93 -8.69 -3.26
C GLU A 70 -7.56 -9.90 -2.41
N LYS A 71 -7.41 -9.68 -1.10
CA LYS A 71 -7.08 -10.72 -0.13
C LYS A 71 -7.90 -10.48 1.14
N GLU A 72 -8.39 -11.55 1.75
CA GLU A 72 -8.96 -11.46 3.10
C GLU A 72 -7.87 -11.22 4.15
N SER A 73 -8.09 -10.23 5.03
CA SER A 73 -7.12 -9.86 6.06
C SER A 73 -7.80 -9.40 7.33
N ASP A 74 -7.36 -9.95 8.45
CA ASP A 74 -7.77 -9.56 9.80
C ASP A 74 -7.23 -8.17 10.21
N LEU A 75 -6.43 -7.53 9.35
CA LEU A 75 -5.88 -6.19 9.58
C LEU A 75 -6.84 -5.09 9.14
N LYS A 76 -7.79 -5.40 8.26
CA LYS A 76 -8.76 -4.44 7.75
C LYS A 76 -9.58 -3.83 8.89
N GLY A 77 -9.72 -2.51 8.88
CA GLY A 77 -10.43 -1.74 9.90
C GLY A 77 -9.65 -1.46 11.19
N LYS A 78 -8.47 -2.08 11.38
CA LYS A 78 -7.60 -1.77 12.53
C LYS A 78 -6.92 -0.41 12.34
N LYS A 79 -6.55 0.21 13.46
CA LYS A 79 -5.78 1.46 13.48
C LYS A 79 -4.35 1.21 13.92
N ILE A 80 -3.42 1.86 13.25
CA ILE A 80 -1.99 1.80 13.51
C ILE A 80 -1.41 3.19 13.75
N VAL A 81 -0.39 3.27 14.60
CA VAL A 81 0.43 4.46 14.78
C VAL A 81 1.40 4.57 13.60
N TYR A 82 1.00 5.32 12.57
CA TYR A 82 1.82 5.45 11.35
C TYR A 82 2.21 6.90 11.06
N LYS A 83 3.40 7.30 11.52
CA LYS A 83 3.87 8.70 11.54
C LYS A 83 4.74 9.11 10.34
N THR A 84 4.96 8.25 9.35
CA THR A 84 5.82 8.59 8.22
C THR A 84 5.21 9.66 7.30
N ALA A 85 6.09 10.53 6.79
CA ALA A 85 5.75 11.49 5.74
C ALA A 85 5.70 10.84 4.35
N ASN A 86 6.42 9.72 4.16
CA ASN A 86 6.49 9.03 2.88
C ASN A 86 5.20 8.23 2.64
N PRO A 87 4.48 8.48 1.53
CA PRO A 87 3.19 7.84 1.30
C PRO A 87 3.31 6.42 0.77
N CYS A 88 4.49 5.97 0.36
CA CYS A 88 4.78 4.59 0.02
C CYS A 88 6.06 4.17 0.73
N THR A 89 5.98 3.07 1.47
CA THR A 89 6.97 2.67 2.47
C THR A 89 6.92 1.16 2.67
N ILE A 90 7.93 0.62 3.33
CA ILE A 90 7.97 -0.79 3.71
C ILE A 90 8.08 -0.83 5.23
N ALA A 91 7.29 -1.70 5.84
CA ALA A 91 7.37 -2.00 7.25
C ALA A 91 7.15 -3.51 7.47
N ASP A 92 7.72 -4.01 8.55
CA ASP A 92 7.41 -5.34 9.05
C ASP A 92 6.11 -5.28 9.86
N VAL A 93 5.22 -6.24 9.61
CA VAL A 93 3.89 -6.29 10.26
C VAL A 93 4.04 -6.44 11.77
N GLU A 94 5.05 -7.18 12.23
CA GLU A 94 5.34 -7.40 13.65
C GLU A 94 5.77 -6.12 14.38
N ASN A 95 6.26 -5.12 13.63
CA ASN A 95 6.67 -3.83 14.16
C ASN A 95 5.56 -2.77 14.09
N LEU A 96 4.34 -3.14 13.66
CA LEU A 96 3.20 -2.22 13.66
C LEU A 96 2.62 -2.05 15.06
N GLU A 97 2.61 -0.81 15.53
CA GLU A 97 1.93 -0.41 16.76
C GLU A 97 0.44 -0.19 16.47
N PHE A 98 -0.43 -1.02 17.06
CA PHE A 98 -1.88 -0.90 16.95
C PHE A 98 -2.46 -0.02 18.07
N VAL A 99 -3.55 0.69 17.79
CA VAL A 99 -4.30 1.55 18.74
C VAL A 99 -5.58 0.88 19.17
#